data_AF-A0A437GZD2-F1
#
_entry.id   AF-A0A437GZD2-F1
#
_cell.length_a   1.000
_cell.length_b   1.000
_cell.length_c   1.000
_cell.angle_alpha   90.00
_cell.angle_beta   90.00
_cell.angle_gamma   90.00
#
_symmetry.space_group_name_H-M   'P 1'
#
loop_
_entity.id
_entity.type
_entity.pdbx_description
1 polymer ?
#
loop_
_entity_poly.entity_id
_entity_poly.type
_entity_poly.pdbx_seq_one_letter_code
_entity_poly.pdbx_strand_id
1 'polypeptide(L)'
;MRNIILPVISLVLLAACDPAPEEDNTGTEAPQAPQAPVSTPEAVDPGSLDAPPPEPLAVKLTRNEWATAANKDVCAPLVLTSDGGASAEARRANFAGGWGVAFDTEKVRSAYGVAGPGIVDADGADGQEDRLKGQWPHFMRLPDLPQPAFAGFGLEGARPYREDRPDGVGDNSLAYVRVAGQDCTYNVWSRLGRAHLEVLLSSLRPGLED
;
A
#
# COMPACT_ATOMS: atom_id res chain seq x y z
N MET A 1 -15.25 30.82 -48.01
CA MET A 1 -16.61 30.81 -47.43
C MET A 1 -16.48 30.19 -46.04
N ARG A 2 -16.05 30.91 -45.00
CA ARG A 2 -16.83 31.80 -44.11
C ARG A 2 -18.16 31.17 -43.69
N ASN A 3 -18.17 30.54 -42.51
CA ASN A 3 -19.32 30.56 -41.61
C ASN A 3 -18.82 30.54 -40.15
N ILE A 4 -19.17 31.61 -39.46
CA ILE A 4 -18.91 31.95 -38.06
C ILE A 4 -20.20 31.64 -37.32
N ILE A 5 -20.18 30.82 -36.26
CA ILE A 5 -21.26 30.74 -35.27
C ILE A 5 -20.65 30.53 -33.87
N LEU A 6 -20.47 31.64 -33.14
CA LEU A 6 -20.70 31.77 -31.68
C LEU A 6 -22.19 32.19 -31.52
N PRO A 7 -22.88 32.10 -30.36
CA PRO A 7 -22.44 32.08 -28.95
C PRO A 7 -23.19 31.02 -28.09
N VAL A 8 -23.07 30.87 -26.77
CA VAL A 8 -23.72 31.65 -25.70
C VAL A 8 -23.09 31.23 -24.36
N ILE A 9 -22.65 32.23 -23.60
CA ILE A 9 -22.22 32.14 -22.20
C ILE A 9 -23.48 32.26 -21.33
N SER A 10 -23.71 31.30 -20.43
CA SER A 10 -24.68 31.43 -19.33
C SER A 10 -23.94 31.44 -18.00
N LEU A 11 -23.80 32.63 -17.42
CA LEU A 11 -23.55 32.83 -16.00
C LEU A 11 -24.82 32.48 -15.23
N VAL A 12 -24.73 31.60 -14.23
CA VAL A 12 -25.74 31.47 -13.17
C VAL A 12 -25.08 31.92 -11.87
N LEU A 13 -25.43 33.13 -11.44
CA LEU A 13 -25.24 33.62 -10.08
C LEU A 13 -26.45 33.16 -9.26
N LEU A 14 -26.23 32.40 -8.19
CA LEU A 14 -27.21 32.22 -7.13
C LEU A 14 -26.64 32.76 -5.82
N ALA A 15 -27.50 33.53 -5.18
CA ALA A 15 -27.24 34.41 -4.05
C ALA A 15 -27.14 33.66 -2.72
N ALA A 16 -26.50 34.34 -1.77
CA ALA A 16 -26.24 33.95 -0.40
C ALA A 16 -27.49 33.77 0.47
N CYS A 17 -27.37 32.90 1.48
CA CYS A 17 -28.03 33.03 2.79
C CYS A 17 -27.05 32.56 3.87
N ASP A 18 -26.33 33.51 4.48
CA ASP A 18 -25.76 33.38 5.83
C ASP A 18 -26.87 33.54 6.87
N PRO A 19 -26.95 32.68 7.89
CA PRO A 19 -27.48 33.05 9.19
C PRO A 19 -26.37 33.53 10.14
N ALA A 20 -26.68 34.62 10.82
CA ALA A 20 -25.87 35.41 11.76
C ALA A 20 -25.49 34.67 13.06
N PRO A 21 -24.56 35.20 13.88
CA PRO A 21 -24.04 34.55 15.08
C PRO A 21 -24.96 34.79 16.28
N GLU A 22 -25.13 33.78 17.13
CA GLU A 22 -25.72 33.93 18.46
C GLU A 22 -24.66 33.76 19.55
N GLU A 23 -24.91 34.52 20.61
CA GLU A 23 -23.98 35.08 21.58
C GLU A 23 -23.46 34.11 22.64
N ASP A 24 -22.36 34.57 23.27
CA ASP A 24 -21.79 34.12 24.52
C ASP A 24 -22.83 33.62 25.55
N ASN A 25 -22.56 32.44 26.10
CA ASN A 25 -22.92 32.13 27.48
C ASN A 25 -21.66 31.78 28.28
N THR A 26 -21.18 32.80 28.98
CA THR A 26 -20.32 32.72 30.16
C THR A 26 -20.94 31.84 31.24
N GLY A 27 -20.16 30.94 31.85
CA GLY A 27 -20.44 30.46 33.21
C GLY A 27 -20.15 28.98 33.50
N THR A 28 -18.99 28.75 34.09
CA THR A 28 -18.52 27.57 34.84
C THR A 28 -19.58 26.88 35.72
N GLU A 29 -19.76 25.56 35.55
CA GLU A 29 -19.92 24.63 36.69
C GLU A 29 -19.44 23.22 36.29
N ALA A 30 -18.36 22.75 36.92
CA ALA A 30 -17.86 21.39 36.76
C ALA A 30 -18.53 20.47 37.80
N PRO A 31 -19.09 19.32 37.41
CA PRO A 31 -19.51 18.31 38.38
C PRO A 31 -18.28 17.72 39.10
N GLN A 32 -18.09 18.05 40.37
CA GLN A 32 -17.17 17.34 41.26
C GLN A 32 -17.79 15.99 41.65
N ALA A 33 -17.51 14.95 40.86
CA ALA A 33 -17.61 13.56 41.28
C ALA A 33 -16.19 12.97 41.36
N PRO A 34 -15.84 12.17 42.38
CA PRO A 34 -14.57 11.46 42.40
C PRO A 34 -14.49 10.54 41.18
N GLN A 35 -13.60 10.85 40.24
CA GLN A 35 -13.28 9.92 39.16
C GLN A 35 -12.57 8.72 39.77
N ALA A 36 -13.10 7.51 39.53
CA ALA A 36 -12.39 6.28 39.81
C ALA A 36 -11.02 6.34 39.10
N PRO A 37 -9.93 5.81 39.69
CA PRO A 37 -8.64 5.80 39.03
C PRO A 37 -8.79 5.10 37.68
N VAL A 38 -8.49 5.82 36.60
CA VAL A 38 -8.38 5.26 35.27
C VAL A 38 -7.30 4.18 35.37
N SER A 39 -7.69 2.91 35.26
CA SER A 39 -6.73 1.81 35.16
C SER A 39 -5.84 2.10 33.96
N THR A 40 -4.57 2.38 34.23
CA THR A 40 -3.52 2.45 33.23
C THR A 40 -3.63 1.18 32.38
N PRO A 41 -3.73 1.27 31.04
CA PRO A 41 -3.63 0.08 30.20
C PRO A 41 -2.36 -0.67 30.58
N GLU A 42 -2.51 -1.98 30.79
CA GLU A 42 -1.40 -2.85 31.14
C GLU A 42 -0.31 -2.69 30.06
N ALA A 43 0.89 -2.28 30.49
CA ALA A 43 2.00 -2.09 29.58
C ALA A 43 2.35 -3.45 28.97
N VAL A 44 2.07 -3.61 27.68
CA VAL A 44 2.42 -4.81 26.93
C VAL A 44 3.94 -4.93 26.95
N ASP A 45 4.46 -6.01 27.53
CA ASP A 45 5.89 -6.32 27.56
C ASP A 45 6.40 -6.44 26.11
N PRO A 46 7.30 -5.56 25.64
CA PRO A 46 7.85 -5.62 24.29
C PRO A 46 8.71 -6.88 24.05
N GLY A 47 8.95 -7.70 25.09
CA GLY A 47 9.63 -8.98 25.03
C GLY A 47 8.72 -10.22 25.03
N SER A 48 7.39 -10.07 24.94
CA SER A 48 6.51 -11.24 24.82
C SER A 48 6.72 -11.92 23.46
N LEU A 49 7.45 -13.04 23.48
CA LEU A 49 7.72 -13.92 22.34
C LEU A 49 6.46 -14.66 21.83
N ASP A 50 5.30 -14.41 22.42
CA ASP A 50 4.06 -15.17 22.20
C ASP A 50 2.99 -14.38 21.42
N ALA A 51 3.33 -13.21 20.84
CA ALA A 51 2.42 -12.58 19.88
C ALA A 51 2.20 -13.55 18.70
N PRO A 52 0.95 -13.95 18.40
CA PRO A 52 0.70 -14.84 17.29
C PRO A 52 1.21 -14.19 15.99
N PRO A 53 1.72 -14.99 15.04
CA PRO A 53 2.14 -14.45 13.75
C PRO A 53 0.97 -13.69 13.11
N PRO A 54 1.24 -12.54 12.46
CA PRO A 54 0.20 -11.70 11.92
C PRO A 54 -0.59 -12.44 10.83
N GLU A 55 -1.91 -12.30 10.84
CA GLU A 55 -2.80 -13.03 9.93
C GLU A 55 -2.60 -12.56 8.47
N PRO A 56 -2.38 -13.49 7.52
CA PRO A 56 -2.28 -13.14 6.11
C PRO A 56 -3.56 -12.54 5.52
N LEU A 57 -3.43 -11.40 4.86
CA LEU A 57 -4.51 -10.74 4.13
C LEU A 57 -4.83 -11.48 2.84
N ALA A 58 -6.12 -11.78 2.64
CA ALA A 58 -6.66 -12.34 1.40
C ALA A 58 -5.94 -13.60 0.88
N VAL A 59 -5.34 -14.40 1.76
CA VAL A 59 -4.49 -15.55 1.38
C VAL A 59 -5.17 -16.53 0.43
N LYS A 60 -6.46 -16.82 0.65
CA LYS A 60 -7.24 -17.70 -0.24
C LYS A 60 -7.35 -17.14 -1.65
N LEU A 61 -7.61 -15.84 -1.78
CA LEU A 61 -7.67 -15.16 -3.07
C LEU A 61 -6.30 -15.17 -3.74
N THR A 62 -5.24 -14.81 -3.01
CA THR A 62 -3.86 -14.83 -3.52
C THR A 62 -3.47 -16.21 -4.06
N ARG A 63 -3.73 -17.28 -3.29
CA ARG A 63 -3.45 -18.66 -3.73
C ARG A 63 -4.23 -19.04 -4.98
N ASN A 64 -5.51 -18.66 -5.06
CA ASN A 64 -6.35 -18.95 -6.22
C ASN A 64 -5.85 -18.24 -7.48
N GLU A 65 -5.46 -16.96 -7.38
CA GLU A 65 -4.93 -16.21 -8.52
C GLU A 65 -3.55 -16.75 -8.95
N TRP A 66 -2.66 -16.97 -7.99
CA TRP A 66 -1.34 -17.55 -8.23
C TRP A 66 -1.40 -18.92 -8.90
N ALA A 67 -2.34 -19.78 -8.52
CA ALA A 67 -2.48 -21.12 -9.09
C ALA A 67 -2.75 -21.13 -10.61
N THR A 68 -3.18 -19.99 -11.16
CA THR A 68 -3.40 -19.78 -12.60
C THR A 68 -2.19 -19.19 -13.33
N ALA A 69 -1.19 -18.71 -12.61
CA ALA A 69 -0.01 -18.06 -13.19
C ALA A 69 0.88 -19.07 -13.94
N ALA A 70 1.40 -18.67 -15.10
CA ALA A 70 2.24 -19.53 -15.93
C ALA A 70 3.60 -19.87 -15.27
N ASN A 71 4.07 -19.03 -14.35
CA ASN A 71 5.34 -19.16 -13.64
C ASN A 71 5.20 -19.72 -12.22
N LYS A 72 4.04 -20.28 -11.85
CA LYS A 72 3.79 -20.76 -10.48
C LYS A 72 4.78 -21.83 -9.99
N ASP A 73 5.41 -22.57 -10.90
CA ASP A 73 6.37 -23.62 -10.55
C ASP A 73 7.75 -23.06 -10.15
N VAL A 74 8.03 -21.79 -10.45
CA VAL A 74 9.30 -21.11 -10.13
C VAL A 74 9.11 -19.85 -9.27
N CYS A 75 7.85 -19.43 -9.06
CA CYS A 75 7.47 -18.26 -8.30
C CYS A 75 6.43 -18.63 -7.25
N ALA A 76 6.76 -18.56 -5.96
CA ALA A 76 5.79 -18.75 -4.89
C ALA A 76 4.99 -17.44 -4.65
N PRO A 77 3.69 -17.51 -4.32
CA PRO A 77 2.92 -16.31 -3.99
C PRO A 77 3.49 -15.62 -2.75
N LEU A 78 3.40 -14.28 -2.73
CA LEU A 78 3.63 -13.47 -1.54
C LEU A 78 2.31 -12.91 -1.04
N VAL A 79 2.16 -12.81 0.27
CA VAL A 79 0.98 -12.23 0.93
C VAL A 79 1.39 -11.10 1.85
N LEU A 80 0.48 -10.14 2.03
CA LEU A 80 0.61 -9.07 3.01
C LEU A 80 0.03 -9.56 4.34
N THR A 81 0.61 -9.15 5.46
CA THR A 81 0.08 -9.42 6.81
C THR A 81 -0.35 -8.14 7.54
N SER A 82 -0.25 -7.00 6.87
CA SER A 82 -0.69 -5.70 7.37
C SER A 82 -1.36 -4.92 6.23
N ASP A 83 -2.41 -4.18 6.58
CA ASP A 83 -3.08 -3.22 5.70
C ASP A 83 -2.50 -1.80 5.89
N GLY A 84 -1.42 -1.65 6.66
CA GLY A 84 -0.81 -0.36 6.96
C GLY A 84 -1.74 0.62 7.70
N GLY A 85 -2.78 0.11 8.37
CA GLY A 85 -3.81 0.92 9.01
C GLY A 85 -4.89 1.42 8.05
N ALA A 86 -4.92 0.94 6.81
CA ALA A 86 -5.87 1.34 5.79
C ALA A 86 -6.78 0.16 5.39
N SER A 87 -7.85 -0.03 6.17
CA SER A 87 -8.85 -1.07 5.90
C SER A 87 -9.36 -1.01 4.46
N ALA A 88 -9.35 -2.15 3.78
CA ALA A 88 -9.63 -2.25 2.36
C ALA A 88 -10.20 -3.63 1.99
N GLU A 89 -10.94 -3.66 0.88
CA GLU A 89 -11.50 -4.88 0.30
C GLU A 89 -10.53 -5.45 -0.73
N ALA A 90 -10.21 -6.74 -0.60
CA ALA A 90 -9.33 -7.43 -1.53
C ALA A 90 -10.08 -7.89 -2.79
N ARG A 91 -9.45 -7.73 -3.95
CA ARG A 91 -9.96 -8.25 -5.23
C ARG A 91 -8.82 -8.68 -6.16
N ARG A 92 -9.18 -9.47 -7.17
CA ARG A 92 -8.29 -9.77 -8.29
C ARG A 92 -7.81 -8.48 -8.96
N ALA A 93 -6.53 -8.47 -9.31
CA ALA A 93 -5.91 -7.49 -10.20
C ALA A 93 -5.26 -8.22 -11.38
N ASN A 94 -5.42 -7.69 -12.59
CA ASN A 94 -4.78 -8.25 -13.76
C ASN A 94 -3.37 -7.68 -13.90
N PHE A 95 -2.36 -8.55 -13.93
CA PHE A 95 -0.96 -8.21 -14.18
C PHE A 95 -0.42 -9.13 -15.26
N ALA A 96 0.22 -8.57 -16.28
CA ALA A 96 0.57 -9.24 -17.54
C ALA A 96 1.15 -10.66 -17.35
N GLY A 97 0.37 -11.67 -17.73
CA GLY A 97 0.76 -13.09 -17.70
C GLY A 97 0.99 -13.71 -16.32
N GLY A 98 0.77 -12.96 -15.24
CA GLY A 98 0.99 -13.38 -13.86
C GLY A 98 -0.28 -13.32 -13.02
N TRP A 99 -0.13 -13.01 -11.73
CA TRP A 99 -1.22 -12.88 -10.77
C TRP A 99 -1.12 -11.55 -10.02
N GLY A 100 -2.25 -11.08 -9.47
CA GLY A 100 -2.25 -9.89 -8.63
C GLY A 100 -3.47 -9.79 -7.74
N VAL A 101 -3.28 -9.24 -6.55
CA VAL A 101 -4.34 -8.89 -5.61
C VAL A 101 -4.21 -7.41 -5.29
N ALA A 102 -5.29 -6.67 -5.55
CA ALA A 102 -5.42 -5.26 -5.18
C ALA A 102 -6.36 -5.13 -3.99
N PHE A 103 -6.09 -4.13 -3.15
CA PHE A 103 -6.90 -3.75 -2.03
C PHE A 103 -7.48 -2.36 -2.31
N ASP A 104 -8.81 -2.28 -2.32
CA ASP A 104 -9.56 -1.06 -2.57
C ASP A 104 -10.05 -0.48 -1.22
N THR A 105 -9.71 0.76 -0.92
CA THR A 105 -10.37 1.49 0.17
C THR A 105 -11.67 2.11 -0.35
N GLU A 106 -12.53 2.61 0.54
CA GLU A 106 -13.75 3.32 0.14
C GLU A 106 -13.51 4.46 -0.86
N LYS A 107 -12.34 5.11 -0.76
CA LYS A 107 -12.00 6.32 -1.54
C LYS A 107 -11.02 6.05 -2.67
N VAL A 108 -10.23 4.98 -2.59
CA VAL A 108 -9.12 4.73 -3.50
C VAL A 108 -9.17 3.30 -4.00
N ARG A 109 -9.53 3.15 -5.28
CA ARG A 109 -9.39 1.88 -6.00
C ARG A 109 -7.91 1.57 -6.27
N SER A 110 -7.53 0.32 -6.07
CA SER A 110 -6.15 -0.16 -6.03
C SER A 110 -5.31 0.70 -5.09
N ALA A 111 -5.82 0.97 -3.88
CA ALA A 111 -5.10 1.73 -2.87
C ALA A 111 -3.72 1.14 -2.61
N TYR A 112 -3.63 -0.19 -2.60
CA TYR A 112 -2.38 -0.92 -2.56
C TYR A 112 -2.54 -2.34 -3.11
N GLY A 113 -1.46 -3.10 -3.16
CA GLY A 113 -1.51 -4.52 -3.47
C GLY A 113 -0.17 -5.15 -3.79
N VAL A 114 -0.24 -6.43 -4.16
CA VAL A 114 0.89 -7.30 -4.48
C VAL A 114 0.60 -8.10 -5.75
N ALA A 115 1.61 -8.27 -6.59
CA ALA A 115 1.53 -9.05 -7.81
C ALA A 115 2.85 -9.77 -8.09
N GLY A 116 2.75 -11.00 -8.59
CA GLY A 116 3.83 -11.66 -9.31
C GLY A 116 3.55 -11.52 -10.80
N PRO A 117 4.25 -10.61 -11.52
CA PRO A 117 4.14 -10.57 -12.97
C PRO A 117 4.62 -11.91 -13.55
N GLY A 118 4.23 -12.22 -14.79
CA GLY A 118 4.73 -13.42 -15.48
C GLY A 118 6.26 -13.40 -15.65
N ILE A 119 6.80 -14.39 -16.37
CA ILE A 119 8.25 -14.51 -16.59
C ILE A 119 8.78 -13.28 -17.35
N VAL A 120 9.80 -12.64 -16.79
CA VAL A 120 10.61 -11.62 -17.47
C VAL A 120 12.05 -12.14 -17.53
N ASP A 121 12.68 -12.18 -18.71
CA ASP A 121 14.04 -12.75 -18.87
C ASP A 121 15.08 -12.14 -17.92
N ALA A 122 14.90 -10.84 -17.60
CA ALA A 122 15.76 -10.13 -16.66
C ALA A 122 15.64 -10.63 -15.20
N ASP A 123 14.69 -11.51 -14.91
CA ASP A 123 14.50 -12.05 -13.57
C ASP A 123 15.52 -13.12 -13.22
N GLY A 124 16.01 -13.91 -14.18
CA GLY A 124 17.05 -14.92 -13.94
C GLY A 124 18.49 -14.38 -13.96
N ALA A 125 18.69 -13.07 -14.17
CA ALA A 125 20.03 -12.49 -14.29
C ALA A 125 20.71 -12.31 -12.91
N ASP A 126 22.03 -12.46 -12.85
CA ASP A 126 22.84 -12.15 -11.66
C ASP A 126 22.87 -10.64 -11.34
N GLY A 127 23.33 -10.29 -10.12
CA GLY A 127 23.56 -8.88 -9.74
C GLY A 127 22.29 -8.07 -9.45
N GLN A 128 21.17 -8.74 -9.16
CA GLN A 128 19.86 -8.12 -8.92
C GLN A 128 19.87 -7.06 -7.82
N GLU A 129 20.62 -7.30 -6.73
CA GLU A 129 20.66 -6.38 -5.61
C GLU A 129 21.30 -5.05 -5.99
N ASP A 130 22.48 -5.08 -6.59
CA ASP A 130 23.20 -3.88 -7.03
C ASP A 130 22.42 -3.14 -8.12
N ARG A 131 21.76 -3.89 -9.01
CA ARG A 131 20.84 -3.34 -10.02
C ARG A 131 19.72 -2.53 -9.36
N LEU A 132 19.03 -3.10 -8.36
CA LEU A 132 17.93 -2.39 -7.69
C LEU A 132 18.43 -1.19 -6.87
N LYS A 133 19.58 -1.29 -6.20
CA LYS A 133 20.20 -0.15 -5.49
C LYS A 133 20.58 1.00 -6.42
N GLY A 134 21.06 0.69 -7.63
CA GLY A 134 21.41 1.71 -8.63
C GLY A 134 20.21 2.28 -9.37
N GLN A 135 19.14 1.50 -9.50
CA GLN A 135 17.93 1.90 -10.23
C GLN A 135 16.97 2.74 -9.39
N TRP A 136 16.76 2.38 -8.12
CA TRP A 136 15.70 2.94 -7.29
C TRP A 136 16.20 3.95 -6.26
N PRO A 137 15.41 4.98 -5.93
CA PRO A 137 15.78 6.00 -4.95
C PRO A 137 15.83 5.47 -3.52
N HIS A 138 15.09 4.39 -3.23
CA HIS A 138 15.08 3.73 -1.93
C HIS A 138 15.29 2.23 -2.06
N PHE A 139 15.85 1.63 -1.02
CA PHE A 139 16.16 0.20 -0.95
C PHE A 139 15.91 -0.34 0.46
N MET A 140 15.35 -1.54 0.56
CA MET A 140 15.03 -2.19 1.83
C MET A 140 15.37 -3.68 1.79
N ARG A 141 15.90 -4.21 2.90
CA ARG A 141 16.04 -5.66 3.12
C ARG A 141 14.75 -6.21 3.74
N LEU A 142 14.37 -7.42 3.35
CA LEU A 142 13.12 -8.05 3.78
C LEU A 142 13.45 -9.32 4.58
N PRO A 143 13.76 -9.22 5.88
CA PRO A 143 14.31 -10.31 6.68
C PRO A 143 13.35 -11.49 6.85
N ASP A 144 12.04 -11.24 6.78
CA ASP A 144 11.00 -12.25 7.02
C ASP A 144 10.65 -13.09 5.78
N LEU A 145 11.42 -12.94 4.69
CA LEU A 145 11.33 -13.73 3.48
C LEU A 145 12.58 -14.63 3.30
N PRO A 146 12.53 -15.66 2.45
CA PRO A 146 13.71 -16.47 2.12
C PRO A 146 14.89 -15.62 1.61
N GLN A 147 16.05 -15.75 2.26
CA GLN A 147 17.20 -14.86 2.04
C GLN A 147 18.14 -15.31 0.92
N PRO A 148 18.77 -14.36 0.18
CA PRO A 148 18.56 -12.91 0.27
C PRO A 148 17.18 -12.45 -0.26
N ALA A 149 16.53 -11.54 0.47
CA ALA A 149 15.33 -10.86 0.01
C ALA A 149 15.42 -9.34 0.19
N PHE A 150 14.99 -8.60 -0.82
CA PHE A 150 15.16 -7.16 -0.88
C PHE A 150 14.18 -6.48 -1.84
N ALA A 151 14.01 -5.17 -1.66
CA ALA A 151 13.17 -4.32 -2.49
C ALA A 151 13.91 -3.04 -2.91
N GLY A 152 13.78 -2.66 -4.17
CA GLY A 152 14.04 -1.30 -4.65
C GLY A 152 12.71 -0.60 -4.90
N PHE A 153 12.53 0.63 -4.43
CA PHE A 153 11.23 1.30 -4.47
C PHE A 153 11.30 2.83 -4.57
N GLY A 154 10.18 3.41 -5.02
CA GLY A 154 10.04 4.84 -5.35
C GLY A 154 8.67 5.10 -5.97
N LEU A 155 8.57 6.15 -6.79
CA LEU A 155 7.44 6.30 -7.69
C LEU A 155 7.60 5.37 -8.91
N GLU A 156 6.48 4.95 -9.48
CA GLU A 156 6.41 4.17 -10.71
C GLU A 156 7.35 4.74 -11.80
N GLY A 157 8.10 3.83 -12.43
CA GLY A 157 9.20 4.15 -13.35
C GLY A 157 10.54 4.43 -12.65
N ALA A 158 10.73 3.94 -11.42
CA ALA A 158 11.93 4.17 -10.60
C ALA A 158 12.25 5.67 -10.38
N ARG A 159 11.21 6.49 -10.32
CA ARG A 159 11.35 7.94 -10.13
C ARG A 159 11.45 8.27 -8.63
N PRO A 160 12.22 9.30 -8.26
CA PRO A 160 12.19 9.82 -6.90
C PRO A 160 10.82 10.43 -6.58
N TYR A 161 10.48 10.46 -5.29
CA TYR A 161 9.38 11.29 -4.79
C TYR A 161 9.68 12.77 -5.04
N ARG A 162 8.63 13.58 -5.21
CA ARG A 162 8.78 15.01 -5.43
C ARG A 162 9.20 15.69 -4.13
N GLU A 163 10.03 16.72 -4.22
CA GLU A 163 10.49 17.48 -3.04
C GLU A 163 9.34 18.18 -2.31
N ASP A 164 8.33 18.66 -3.04
CA ASP A 164 7.14 19.32 -2.49
C ASP A 164 6.09 18.34 -1.94
N ARG A 165 6.26 17.04 -2.19
CA ARG A 165 5.43 15.96 -1.67
C ARG A 165 6.29 14.71 -1.41
N PRO A 166 7.10 14.73 -0.34
CA PRO A 166 8.07 13.67 -0.08
C PRO A 166 7.43 12.35 0.34
N ASP A 167 6.14 12.36 0.73
CA ASP A 167 5.38 11.17 1.09
C ASP A 167 4.74 10.46 -0.12
N GLY A 168 4.62 11.14 -1.27
CA GLY A 168 3.98 10.61 -2.48
C GLY A 168 2.51 10.21 -2.32
N VAL A 169 1.77 10.75 -1.36
CA VAL A 169 0.35 10.40 -1.19
C VAL A 169 -0.44 10.77 -2.45
N GLY A 170 -1.22 9.83 -2.96
CA GLY A 170 -1.98 9.95 -4.21
C GLY A 170 -1.18 9.64 -5.47
N ASP A 171 0.15 9.57 -5.39
CA ASP A 171 1.01 9.11 -6.48
C ASP A 171 1.10 7.58 -6.48
N ASN A 172 1.56 6.98 -7.59
CA ASN A 172 1.77 5.54 -7.66
C ASN A 172 3.16 5.19 -7.12
N SER A 173 3.24 4.86 -5.83
CA SER A 173 4.45 4.24 -5.27
C SER A 173 4.52 2.77 -5.69
N LEU A 174 5.71 2.33 -6.08
CA LEU A 174 5.96 0.97 -6.57
C LEU A 174 7.30 0.46 -6.01
N ALA A 175 7.32 -0.82 -5.68
CA ALA A 175 8.49 -1.58 -5.30
C ALA A 175 8.66 -2.80 -6.20
N TYR A 176 9.90 -3.06 -6.61
CA TYR A 176 10.33 -4.33 -7.16
C TYR A 176 10.97 -5.15 -6.06
N VAL A 177 10.41 -6.34 -5.80
CA VAL A 177 10.85 -7.23 -4.72
C VAL A 177 11.46 -8.50 -5.31
N ARG A 178 12.61 -8.89 -4.74
CA ARG A 178 13.34 -10.12 -5.07
C ARG A 178 13.42 -11.00 -3.83
N VAL A 179 13.24 -12.30 -4.05
CA VAL A 179 13.30 -13.33 -3.01
C VAL A 179 14.19 -14.45 -3.52
N ALA A 180 15.05 -14.99 -2.66
CA ALA A 180 15.96 -16.06 -3.05
C ALA A 180 15.23 -17.35 -3.45
N GLY A 181 15.83 -18.07 -4.40
CA GLY A 181 15.28 -19.31 -4.93
C GLY A 181 14.05 -19.11 -5.82
N GLN A 182 13.75 -17.88 -6.23
CA GLN A 182 12.61 -17.55 -7.09
C GLN A 182 13.06 -16.68 -8.26
N ASP A 183 12.65 -17.04 -9.47
CA ASP A 183 13.04 -16.38 -10.73
C ASP A 183 12.04 -15.28 -11.11
N CYS A 184 11.69 -14.43 -10.14
CA CYS A 184 10.55 -13.52 -10.25
C CYS A 184 10.88 -12.18 -9.60
N THR A 185 10.44 -11.11 -10.25
CA THR A 185 10.36 -9.77 -9.63
C THR A 185 8.93 -9.46 -9.26
N TYR A 186 8.60 -9.42 -7.97
CA TYR A 186 7.26 -9.04 -7.51
C TYR A 186 7.07 -7.54 -7.55
N ASN A 187 5.84 -7.12 -7.82
CA ASN A 187 5.39 -5.73 -7.70
C ASN A 187 4.61 -5.57 -6.40
N VAL A 188 4.99 -4.61 -5.56
CA VAL A 188 4.18 -4.13 -4.44
C VAL A 188 3.95 -2.66 -4.62
N TRP A 189 2.71 -2.20 -4.52
CA TRP A 189 2.37 -0.80 -4.77
C TRP A 189 1.51 -0.21 -3.68
N SER A 190 1.55 1.12 -3.59
CA SER A 190 0.74 1.91 -2.67
C SER A 190 0.43 3.26 -3.32
N ARG A 191 -0.83 3.70 -3.21
CA ARG A 191 -1.28 5.06 -3.51
C ARG A 191 -1.48 5.89 -2.24
N LEU A 192 -1.24 5.28 -1.08
CA LEU A 192 -1.35 5.88 0.24
C LEU A 192 0.00 6.44 0.73
N GLY A 193 1.00 6.47 -0.16
CA GLY A 193 2.31 7.06 0.08
C GLY A 193 3.41 6.08 0.43
N ARG A 194 4.63 6.62 0.58
CA ARG A 194 5.88 5.90 0.82
C ARG A 194 5.87 5.13 2.14
N ALA A 195 5.51 5.79 3.24
CA ALA A 195 5.49 5.16 4.56
C ALA A 195 4.56 3.95 4.58
N HIS A 196 3.40 4.07 3.92
CA HIS A 196 2.49 2.95 3.74
C HIS A 196 3.13 1.80 2.94
N LEU A 197 3.82 2.09 1.82
CA LEU A 197 4.54 1.07 1.05
C LEU A 197 5.62 0.35 1.89
N GLU A 198 6.37 1.07 2.71
CA GLU A 198 7.40 0.49 3.59
C GLU A 198 6.81 -0.49 4.63
N VAL A 199 5.62 -0.16 5.17
CA VAL A 199 4.88 -1.08 6.06
C VAL A 199 4.44 -2.33 5.29
N LEU A 200 3.88 -2.17 4.08
CA LEU A 200 3.47 -3.31 3.27
C LEU A 200 4.66 -4.25 2.96
N LEU A 201 5.79 -3.69 2.56
CA LEU A 201 7.03 -4.43 2.29
C LEU A 201 7.51 -5.21 3.51
N SER A 202 7.51 -4.58 4.69
CA SER A 202 7.89 -5.24 5.95
C SER A 202 6.92 -6.36 6.35
N SER A 203 5.66 -6.27 5.91
CA SER A 203 4.61 -7.24 6.23
C SER A 203 4.59 -8.47 5.29
N LEU A 204 5.42 -8.51 4.25
CA LEU A 204 5.39 -9.60 3.28
C LEU A 204 5.76 -10.94 3.92
N ARG A 205 5.01 -11.99 3.57
CA ARG A 205 5.28 -13.39 3.95
C ARG A 205 5.08 -14.34 2.75
N PRO A 206 5.67 -15.54 2.78
CA PRO A 206 5.31 -16.60 1.83
C PRO A 206 3.82 -16.92 1.88
N GLY A 207 3.18 -17.11 0.72
CA GLY A 207 1.74 -17.34 0.62
C GLY A 207 1.30 -18.80 0.61
N LEU A 208 2.24 -19.76 0.64
CA LEU A 208 1.95 -21.22 0.58
C LEU A 208 1.98 -21.92 1.94
N GLU A 209 2.34 -21.22 3.01
CA GLU A 209 2.42 -21.80 4.35
C GLU A 209 1.03 -21.89 4.98
N ASP A 210 0.65 -23.05 5.49
CA ASP A 210 -0.62 -23.29 6.19
C ASP A 210 -0.57 -22.86 7.67
#